data_AF-A0A7Y2ZVQ0-F1
#
_entry.id   AF-A0A7Y2ZVQ0-F1
#
_cell.length_a   1.000
_cell.length_b   1.000
_cell.length_c   1.000
_cell.angle_alpha   90.00
_cell.angle_beta   90.00
_cell.angle_gamma   90.00
#
_symmetry.space_group_name_H-M   'P 1'
#
loop_
_entity.id
_entity.type
_entity.pdbx_description
1 polymer ?
#
loop_
_entity_poly.entity_id
_entity_poly.type
_entity_poly.pdbx_seq_one_letter_code
_entity_poly.pdbx_strand_id
1 'polypeptide(L)'
;LYSQDTSSFLNFEWMEGYVNAHQDDLQENHIRIEDLLANERHLTDEDVEAIKNSRMARHWIDGFSIIHGKTIKIPVNFVTYIHASNGIAAGNTLEEALIQASCEIFERHVQIQTIKPEKTVPTINPNSINNSLIGDMIKFYQKKNVEIMIKDLSLDGLLPCIGVLFINHNLTPGRLEHKILIPGSCFNLDEGLTRCFTESMQGRETLSIPRPQLDKPIVHKSRVNNFYLLMKCSISPKDISFLEQGEVKDYSNHKIKDVFGEMEEIKKICKRFDTDCIVLNYTHPKLNFPVVRVVIPKVSDFLSFLNQDILISDETKPDSTWRGARFKNIMQSFFA
;
A
#
# COMPACT_ATOMS: atom_id res chain seq x y z
N LEU A 1 7.80 -14.32 -25.34
CA LEU A 1 6.66 -13.70 -24.63
C LEU A 1 5.41 -14.59 -24.63
N TYR A 2 5.09 -15.29 -25.72
CA TYR A 2 3.94 -16.21 -25.79
C TYR A 2 4.33 -17.69 -25.72
N SER A 3 5.53 -18.03 -25.24
CA SER A 3 5.90 -19.44 -25.04
C SER A 3 5.21 -20.00 -23.80
N GLN A 4 5.03 -21.31 -23.77
CA GLN A 4 4.51 -22.02 -22.59
C GLN A 4 5.36 -21.71 -21.34
N ASP A 5 6.69 -21.70 -21.48
CA ASP A 5 7.60 -21.35 -20.38
C ASP A 5 7.39 -19.92 -19.87
N THR A 6 7.10 -18.98 -20.78
CA THR A 6 6.80 -17.60 -20.36
C THR A 6 5.48 -17.56 -19.59
N SER A 7 4.45 -18.26 -20.08
CA SER A 7 3.14 -18.30 -19.42
C SER A 7 3.22 -18.99 -18.06
N SER A 8 3.95 -20.09 -17.97
CA SER A 8 4.19 -20.85 -16.74
C SER A 8 4.92 -19.97 -15.70
N PHE A 9 5.94 -19.23 -16.14
CA PHE A 9 6.62 -18.27 -15.27
C PHE A 9 5.71 -17.16 -14.75
N LEU A 10 4.91 -16.54 -15.64
CA LEU A 10 3.99 -15.46 -15.29
C LEU A 10 2.81 -15.92 -14.42
N ASN A 11 2.48 -17.22 -14.46
CA ASN A 11 1.49 -17.85 -13.59
C ASN A 11 2.08 -18.38 -12.28
N PHE A 12 3.35 -18.09 -12.00
CA PHE A 12 4.06 -18.50 -10.79
C PHE A 12 4.13 -20.02 -10.59
N GLU A 13 4.11 -20.81 -11.67
CA GLU A 13 4.15 -22.28 -11.59
C GLU A 13 5.48 -22.82 -11.01
N TRP A 14 6.49 -21.96 -10.93
CA TRP A 14 7.79 -22.26 -10.33
C TRP A 14 7.81 -22.13 -8.79
N MET A 15 6.75 -21.59 -8.19
CA MET A 15 6.66 -21.39 -6.74
C MET A 15 6.23 -22.68 -6.03
N GLU A 16 6.62 -22.78 -4.76
CA GLU A 16 6.30 -23.94 -3.93
C GLU A 16 4.79 -24.13 -3.76
N GLY A 17 4.36 -25.40 -3.80
CA GLY A 17 2.97 -25.78 -3.63
C GLY A 17 2.03 -25.30 -4.73
N TYR A 18 2.55 -24.99 -5.93
CA TYR A 18 1.69 -24.56 -7.03
C TYR A 18 0.61 -25.59 -7.40
N VAL A 19 -0.64 -25.14 -7.49
CA VAL A 19 -1.79 -25.94 -7.95
C VAL A 19 -2.70 -25.06 -8.82
N ASN A 20 -3.19 -25.62 -9.93
CA ASN A 20 -4.23 -25.00 -10.75
C ASN A 20 -5.58 -25.66 -10.45
N ALA A 21 -6.45 -24.97 -9.70
CA ALA A 21 -7.73 -25.51 -9.24
C ALA A 21 -8.75 -24.40 -8.95
N HIS A 22 -10.04 -24.73 -8.99
CA HIS A 22 -11.05 -23.86 -8.39
C HIS A 22 -10.94 -23.90 -6.88
N GLN A 23 -11.36 -22.82 -6.20
CA GLN A 23 -11.33 -22.74 -4.73
C GLN A 23 -12.03 -23.93 -4.08
N ASP A 24 -13.21 -24.29 -4.59
CA ASP A 24 -14.07 -25.33 -4.01
C ASP A 24 -13.51 -26.76 -4.22
N ASP A 25 -12.50 -26.92 -5.08
CA ASP A 25 -11.83 -28.20 -5.31
C ASP A 25 -10.59 -28.41 -4.41
N LEU A 26 -10.11 -27.35 -3.74
CA LEU A 26 -8.93 -27.41 -2.87
C LEU A 26 -9.21 -28.22 -1.61
N GLN A 27 -8.35 -29.20 -1.33
CA GLN A 27 -8.43 -30.03 -0.13
C GLN A 27 -7.58 -29.44 1.01
N GLU A 28 -6.58 -28.64 0.67
CA GLU A 28 -5.69 -27.98 1.62
C GLU A 28 -6.32 -26.72 2.25
N ASN A 29 -5.78 -26.33 3.40
CA ASN A 29 -6.12 -25.06 4.04
C ASN A 29 -5.77 -23.91 3.07
N HIS A 30 -6.75 -23.08 2.74
CA HIS A 30 -6.62 -22.00 1.76
C HIS A 30 -7.32 -20.74 2.24
N ILE A 31 -6.85 -19.58 1.76
CA ILE A 31 -7.59 -18.33 1.96
C ILE A 31 -8.82 -18.34 1.08
N ARG A 32 -9.95 -17.84 1.59
CA ARG A 32 -11.14 -17.65 0.77
C ARG A 32 -11.01 -16.35 -0.02
N ILE A 33 -11.40 -16.37 -1.29
CA ILE A 33 -11.48 -15.17 -2.14
C ILE A 33 -12.45 -14.15 -1.51
N GLU A 34 -13.47 -14.62 -0.82
CA GLU A 34 -14.41 -13.80 -0.05
C GLU A 34 -13.71 -13.02 1.06
N ASP A 35 -12.72 -13.61 1.75
CA ASP A 35 -11.95 -12.92 2.79
C ASP A 35 -11.07 -11.81 2.20
N LEU A 36 -10.55 -12.01 0.98
CA LEU A 36 -9.81 -11.01 0.21
C LEU A 36 -10.71 -9.87 -0.28
N LEU A 37 -12.00 -10.14 -0.48
CA LEU A 37 -13.00 -9.19 -0.98
C LEU A 37 -13.92 -8.63 0.11
N ALA A 38 -13.63 -8.89 1.39
CA ALA A 38 -14.53 -8.57 2.50
C ALA A 38 -14.88 -7.07 2.66
N ASN A 39 -14.06 -6.17 2.09
CA ASN A 39 -14.33 -4.73 2.07
C ASN A 39 -15.26 -4.31 0.91
N GLU A 40 -15.39 -5.14 -0.12
CA GLU A 40 -16.13 -4.84 -1.36
C GLU A 40 -17.61 -5.19 -1.23
N ARG A 41 -18.29 -4.56 -0.26
CA ARG A 41 -19.71 -4.77 0.08
C ARG A 41 -20.71 -4.48 -1.04
N HIS A 42 -20.24 -3.91 -2.14
CA HIS A 42 -21.04 -3.59 -3.31
C HIS A 42 -21.14 -4.77 -4.29
N LEU A 43 -20.29 -5.79 -4.16
CA LEU A 43 -20.33 -7.00 -4.97
C LEU A 43 -21.49 -7.88 -4.52
N THR A 44 -22.20 -8.46 -5.49
CA THR A 44 -23.22 -9.48 -5.26
C THR A 44 -22.59 -10.86 -5.12
N ASP A 45 -23.35 -11.84 -4.61
CA ASP A 45 -22.90 -13.24 -4.56
C ASP A 45 -22.56 -13.78 -5.96
N GLU A 46 -23.31 -13.35 -6.98
CA GLU A 46 -23.04 -13.71 -8.38
C GLU A 46 -21.71 -13.14 -8.88
N ASP A 47 -21.37 -11.90 -8.50
CA ASP A 47 -20.09 -11.27 -8.85
C ASP A 47 -18.91 -12.02 -8.21
N VAL A 48 -19.03 -12.35 -6.93
CA VAL A 48 -18.00 -13.10 -6.19
C VAL A 48 -17.82 -14.49 -6.78
N GLU A 49 -18.90 -15.19 -7.13
CA GLU A 49 -18.85 -16.50 -7.75
C GLU A 49 -18.23 -16.45 -9.16
N ALA A 50 -18.51 -15.41 -9.95
CA ALA A 50 -17.85 -15.18 -11.22
C ALA A 50 -16.33 -14.97 -11.05
N ILE A 51 -15.91 -14.21 -10.03
CA ILE A 51 -14.49 -13.99 -9.71
C ILE A 51 -13.82 -15.31 -9.30
N LYS A 52 -14.44 -16.10 -8.41
CA LYS A 52 -13.95 -17.42 -7.99
C LYS A 52 -13.71 -18.36 -9.17
N ASN A 53 -14.59 -18.32 -10.17
CA ASN A 53 -14.53 -19.18 -11.34
C ASN A 53 -13.64 -18.65 -12.48
N SER A 54 -13.16 -17.41 -12.37
CA SER A 54 -12.27 -16.78 -13.33
C SER A 54 -10.94 -17.54 -13.47
N ARG A 55 -10.27 -17.40 -14.60
CA ARG A 55 -8.95 -18.05 -14.80
C ARG A 55 -7.89 -17.55 -13.81
N MET A 56 -7.98 -16.27 -13.44
CA MET A 56 -7.03 -15.61 -12.56
C MET A 56 -7.07 -16.13 -11.12
N ALA A 57 -8.24 -16.58 -10.67
CA ALA A 57 -8.46 -17.15 -9.34
C ALA A 57 -7.96 -18.59 -9.18
N ARG A 58 -7.50 -19.24 -10.26
CA ARG A 58 -7.17 -20.67 -10.24
C ARG A 58 -5.73 -21.02 -9.87
N HIS A 59 -4.85 -20.03 -9.84
CA HIS A 59 -3.41 -20.26 -9.63
C HIS A 59 -3.09 -20.12 -8.15
N TRP A 60 -2.91 -21.24 -7.46
CA TRP A 60 -2.67 -21.30 -6.03
C TRP A 60 -1.22 -21.66 -5.73
N ILE A 61 -0.63 -21.06 -4.70
CA ILE A 61 0.72 -21.37 -4.21
C ILE A 61 0.70 -21.44 -2.69
N ASP A 62 1.78 -21.95 -2.09
CA ASP A 62 1.95 -21.93 -0.64
C ASP A 62 2.34 -20.54 -0.13
N GLY A 63 1.62 -20.09 0.90
CA GLY A 63 1.98 -18.97 1.77
C GLY A 63 2.09 -19.42 3.22
N PHE A 64 2.81 -18.66 4.04
CA PHE A 64 2.96 -18.94 5.46
C PHE A 64 2.20 -17.91 6.30
N SER A 65 1.22 -18.37 7.08
CA SER A 65 0.54 -17.53 8.08
C SER A 65 1.43 -17.35 9.30
N ILE A 66 1.88 -16.13 9.57
CA ILE A 66 2.69 -15.84 10.78
C ILE A 66 1.84 -15.78 12.05
N ILE A 67 0.52 -15.64 11.92
CA ILE A 67 -0.41 -15.64 13.06
C ILE A 67 -0.67 -17.05 13.55
N HIS A 68 -0.90 -17.99 12.61
CA HIS A 68 -1.26 -19.37 12.92
C HIS A 68 -0.08 -20.34 12.85
N GLY A 69 1.06 -19.93 12.30
CA GLY A 69 2.26 -20.77 12.17
C GLY A 69 2.07 -21.95 11.22
N LYS A 70 1.27 -21.79 10.16
CA LYS A 70 0.94 -22.87 9.22
C LYS A 70 0.93 -22.38 7.77
N THR A 71 1.14 -23.33 6.86
CA THR A 71 0.98 -23.12 5.42
C THR A 71 -0.49 -22.95 5.05
N ILE A 72 -0.75 -22.05 4.11
CA ILE A 72 -2.08 -21.76 3.56
C ILE A 72 -1.95 -21.48 2.06
N LYS A 73 -2.85 -22.03 1.25
CA LYS A 73 -2.88 -21.76 -0.20
C LYS A 73 -3.42 -20.36 -0.48
N ILE A 74 -2.77 -19.66 -1.43
CA ILE A 74 -3.11 -18.29 -1.85
C ILE A 74 -3.29 -18.21 -3.36
N PRO A 75 -4.37 -17.57 -3.89
CA PRO A 75 -4.60 -17.45 -5.32
C PRO A 75 -3.71 -16.32 -5.90
N VAL A 76 -2.45 -16.63 -6.19
CA VAL A 76 -1.38 -15.65 -6.44
C VAL A 76 -1.67 -14.68 -7.58
N ASN A 77 -2.28 -15.14 -8.66
CA ASN A 77 -2.63 -14.28 -9.78
C ASN A 77 -3.73 -13.29 -9.40
N PHE A 78 -4.75 -13.74 -8.66
CA PHE A 78 -5.81 -12.88 -8.15
C PHE A 78 -5.27 -11.87 -7.13
N VAL A 79 -4.46 -12.32 -6.17
CA VAL A 79 -3.77 -11.43 -5.23
C VAL A 79 -2.93 -10.39 -5.96
N THR A 80 -2.18 -10.80 -6.99
CA THR A 80 -1.40 -9.87 -7.83
C THR A 80 -2.26 -8.80 -8.47
N TYR A 81 -3.43 -9.18 -8.95
CA TYR A 81 -4.35 -8.26 -9.56
C TYR A 81 -4.94 -7.24 -8.57
N ILE A 82 -5.38 -7.68 -7.38
CA ILE A 82 -6.04 -6.82 -6.39
C ILE A 82 -5.07 -6.11 -5.42
N HIS A 83 -3.77 -6.43 -5.45
CA HIS A 83 -2.72 -5.76 -4.65
C HIS A 83 -1.75 -4.94 -5.51
N ALA A 84 -1.65 -5.19 -6.82
CA ALA A 84 -0.63 -4.62 -7.69
C ALA A 84 0.79 -4.79 -7.12
N SER A 85 1.50 -3.71 -6.77
CA SER A 85 2.81 -3.76 -6.11
C SER A 85 2.74 -3.69 -4.58
N ASN A 86 1.57 -3.39 -4.00
CA ASN A 86 1.44 -3.17 -2.56
C ASN A 86 1.82 -4.43 -1.78
N GLY A 87 2.66 -4.25 -0.76
CA GLY A 87 3.10 -5.33 0.11
C GLY A 87 4.15 -6.24 -0.52
N ILE A 88 4.89 -5.76 -1.53
CA ILE A 88 6.07 -6.45 -2.05
C ILE A 88 7.31 -5.73 -1.55
N ALA A 89 8.23 -6.46 -0.95
CA ALA A 89 9.52 -5.90 -0.54
C ALA A 89 10.63 -6.92 -0.68
N ALA A 90 11.84 -6.40 -0.80
CA ALA A 90 13.06 -7.18 -0.74
C ALA A 90 13.88 -6.72 0.46
N GLY A 91 14.76 -7.59 0.95
CA GLY A 91 15.56 -7.32 2.14
C GLY A 91 16.75 -8.25 2.26
N ASN A 92 17.63 -7.96 3.20
CA ASN A 92 18.79 -8.82 3.49
C ASN A 92 18.36 -10.19 4.03
N THR A 93 17.20 -10.25 4.71
CA THR A 93 16.55 -11.48 5.16
C THR A 93 15.06 -11.46 4.79
N LEU A 94 14.41 -12.62 4.86
CA LEU A 94 12.96 -12.72 4.62
C LEU A 94 12.15 -11.94 5.66
N GLU A 95 12.64 -11.89 6.91
CA GLU A 95 12.02 -11.18 8.02
C GLU A 95 12.11 -9.66 7.82
N GLU A 96 13.26 -9.15 7.38
CA GLU A 96 13.43 -7.73 7.03
C GLU A 96 12.48 -7.34 5.87
N ALA A 97 12.42 -8.16 4.82
CA ALA A 97 11.51 -7.96 3.70
C ALA A 97 10.03 -8.00 4.15
N LEU A 98 9.67 -8.92 5.05
CA LEU A 98 8.33 -9.02 5.63
C LEU A 98 7.93 -7.76 6.39
N ILE A 99 8.83 -7.23 7.23
CA ILE A 99 8.57 -6.02 8.00
C ILE A 99 8.38 -4.83 7.06
N GLN A 100 9.28 -4.67 6.08
CA GLN A 100 9.20 -3.59 5.10
C GLN A 100 7.90 -3.66 4.28
N ALA A 101 7.51 -4.85 3.78
CA ALA A 101 6.26 -5.05 3.05
C ALA A 101 5.01 -4.77 3.93
N SER A 102 5.05 -5.18 5.20
CA SER A 102 3.96 -4.93 6.16
C SER A 102 3.83 -3.44 6.48
N CYS A 103 4.95 -2.75 6.71
CA CYS A 103 4.98 -1.30 6.91
C CYS A 103 4.40 -0.55 5.71
N GLU A 104 4.74 -0.94 4.47
CA GLU A 104 4.16 -0.36 3.26
C GLU A 104 2.64 -0.56 3.21
N ILE A 105 2.14 -1.76 3.54
CA ILE A 105 0.68 -2.01 3.63
C ILE A 105 0.03 -1.06 4.64
N PHE A 106 0.61 -0.89 5.83
CA PHE A 106 0.07 0.01 6.85
C PHE A 106 0.10 1.48 6.41
N GLU A 107 1.14 1.88 5.70
CA GLU A 107 1.28 3.22 5.11
C GLU A 107 0.12 3.52 4.16
N ARG A 108 -0.17 2.60 3.21
CA ARG A 108 -1.28 2.76 2.26
C ARG A 108 -2.63 2.66 2.92
N HIS A 109 -2.78 1.74 3.87
CA HIS A 109 -4.02 1.57 4.62
C HIS A 109 -4.38 2.85 5.37
N VAL A 110 -3.46 3.44 6.16
CA VAL A 110 -3.79 4.68 6.86
C VAL A 110 -4.02 5.83 5.88
N GLN A 111 -3.25 5.91 4.80
CA GLN A 111 -3.39 6.98 3.81
C GLN A 111 -4.82 7.04 3.25
N ILE A 112 -5.39 5.91 2.82
CA ILE A 112 -6.77 5.90 2.30
C ILE A 112 -7.81 6.08 3.40
N GLN A 113 -7.60 5.51 4.59
CA GLN A 113 -8.50 5.67 5.75
C GLN A 113 -8.50 7.10 6.32
N THR A 114 -7.48 7.89 6.04
CA THR A 114 -7.46 9.32 6.41
C THR A 114 -8.04 10.20 5.30
N ILE A 115 -7.57 10.03 4.06
CA ILE A 115 -7.89 10.94 2.96
C ILE A 115 -9.32 10.77 2.45
N LYS A 116 -9.77 9.53 2.24
CA LYS A 116 -11.09 9.24 1.66
C LYS A 116 -12.23 9.79 2.54
N PRO A 117 -12.29 9.50 3.85
CA PRO A 117 -13.36 10.03 4.73
C PRO A 117 -13.10 11.45 5.27
N GLU A 118 -11.98 12.10 4.93
CA GLU A 118 -11.60 13.41 5.51
C GLU A 118 -11.42 13.35 7.03
N LYS A 119 -10.79 12.27 7.53
CA LYS A 119 -10.56 12.08 8.97
C LYS A 119 -9.51 13.08 9.46
N THR A 120 -9.91 13.96 10.38
CA THR A 120 -8.98 14.80 11.13
C THR A 120 -8.08 13.94 12.01
N VAL A 121 -6.78 14.22 11.99
CA VAL A 121 -5.76 13.51 12.77
C VAL A 121 -4.87 14.50 13.53
N PRO A 122 -4.27 14.12 14.67
CA PRO A 122 -3.42 15.02 15.45
C PRO A 122 -2.20 15.53 14.67
N THR A 123 -1.73 16.73 15.03
CA THR A 123 -0.47 17.30 14.58
C THR A 123 0.60 17.07 15.65
N ILE A 124 1.77 16.60 15.24
CA ILE A 124 2.93 16.41 16.11
C ILE A 124 3.71 17.73 16.18
N ASN A 125 3.99 18.19 17.40
CA ASN A 125 4.81 19.36 17.66
C ASN A 125 6.26 19.10 17.22
N PRO A 126 6.81 19.79 16.20
CA PRO A 126 8.16 19.52 15.72
C PRO A 126 9.24 19.83 16.77
N ASN A 127 8.98 20.72 17.73
CA ASN A 127 9.93 21.06 18.79
C ASN A 127 10.09 19.95 19.84
N SER A 128 9.19 18.97 19.87
CA SER A 128 9.27 17.81 20.76
C SER A 128 10.13 16.67 20.17
N ILE A 129 10.60 16.81 18.92
CA ILE A 129 11.42 15.80 18.25
C ILE A 129 12.89 16.00 18.63
N ASN A 130 13.42 15.08 19.43
CA ASN A 130 14.81 15.09 19.88
C ASN A 130 15.75 14.36 18.89
N ASN A 131 15.72 14.76 17.62
CA ASN A 131 16.57 14.20 16.57
C ASN A 131 17.05 15.32 15.63
N SER A 132 18.36 15.59 15.62
CA SER A 132 18.95 16.69 14.86
C SER A 132 18.82 16.52 13.35
N LEU A 133 18.91 15.28 12.84
CA LEU A 133 18.76 14.99 11.41
C LEU A 133 17.36 15.38 10.91
N ILE A 134 16.33 15.04 11.68
CA ILE A 134 14.94 15.41 11.36
C ILE A 134 14.78 16.93 11.41
N GLY A 135 15.36 17.59 12.41
CA GLY A 135 15.38 19.06 12.49
C GLY A 135 16.03 19.71 11.26
N ASP A 136 17.10 19.13 10.74
CA ASP A 136 17.77 19.63 9.54
C ASP A 136 16.98 19.36 8.26
N MET A 137 16.28 18.23 8.17
CA MET A 137 15.32 17.95 7.09
C MET A 137 14.17 18.97 7.10
N ILE A 138 13.57 19.28 8.24
CA ILE A 138 12.52 20.31 8.35
C ILE A 138 13.05 21.68 7.86
N LYS A 139 14.24 22.09 8.31
CA LYS A 139 14.86 23.35 7.88
C LYS A 139 15.13 23.37 6.37
N PHE A 140 15.50 22.25 5.77
CA PHE A 140 15.70 22.15 4.32
C PHE A 140 14.44 22.54 3.55
N TYR A 141 13.28 21.99 3.92
CA TYR A 141 12.00 22.32 3.28
C TYR A 141 11.57 23.78 3.53
N GLN A 142 11.72 24.26 4.76
CA GLN A 142 11.38 25.65 5.11
C GLN A 142 12.20 26.65 4.29
N LYS A 143 13.51 26.40 4.10
CA LYS A 143 14.38 27.22 3.23
C LYS A 143 13.95 27.21 1.76
N LYS A 144 13.20 26.21 1.34
CA LYS A 144 12.64 26.08 -0.01
C LYS A 144 11.20 26.60 -0.10
N ASN A 145 10.73 27.38 0.89
CA ASN A 145 9.37 27.91 0.94
C ASN A 145 8.30 26.80 0.93
N VAL A 146 8.61 25.68 1.59
CA VAL A 146 7.68 24.57 1.82
C VAL A 146 7.43 24.45 3.32
N GLU A 147 6.18 24.63 3.71
CA GLU A 147 5.72 24.44 5.09
C GLU A 147 5.51 22.96 5.38
N ILE A 148 5.84 22.58 6.61
CA ILE A 148 5.86 21.20 7.09
C ILE A 148 4.95 21.07 8.30
N MET A 149 3.94 20.21 8.19
CA MET A 149 3.15 19.76 9.34
C MET A 149 3.30 18.26 9.50
N ILE A 150 3.72 17.82 10.68
CA ILE A 150 3.87 16.40 10.98
C ILE A 150 2.54 15.90 11.54
N LYS A 151 1.99 14.83 10.96
CA LYS A 151 0.68 14.27 11.30
C LYS A 151 0.86 12.91 11.94
N ASP A 152 0.17 12.68 13.05
CA ASP A 152 0.06 11.34 13.62
C ASP A 152 -0.89 10.48 12.78
N LEU A 153 -0.34 9.46 12.13
CA LEU A 153 -1.09 8.49 11.33
C LEU A 153 -1.16 7.13 12.03
N SER A 154 -0.98 7.08 13.34
CA SER A 154 -0.99 5.82 14.08
C SER A 154 -2.38 5.20 14.23
N LEU A 155 -3.46 5.90 13.88
CA LEU A 155 -4.84 5.46 14.14
C LEU A 155 -5.03 5.07 15.62
N ASP A 156 -4.84 6.05 16.51
CA ASP A 156 -4.96 5.89 17.96
C ASP A 156 -3.94 4.88 18.54
N GLY A 157 -2.71 4.89 17.98
CA GLY A 157 -1.61 4.01 18.41
C GLY A 157 -1.65 2.59 17.85
N LEU A 158 -2.54 2.30 16.90
CA LEU A 158 -2.65 0.97 16.27
C LEU A 158 -1.52 0.69 15.27
N LEU A 159 -1.09 1.66 14.47
CA LEU A 159 -0.13 1.49 13.39
C LEU A 159 1.17 2.25 13.66
N PRO A 160 2.32 1.75 13.21
CA PRO A 160 3.61 2.45 13.31
C PRO A 160 3.76 3.50 12.20
N CYS A 161 2.72 4.31 11.98
CA CYS A 161 2.62 5.24 10.88
C CYS A 161 2.67 6.70 11.35
N ILE A 162 3.47 7.50 10.66
CA ILE A 162 3.54 8.96 10.78
C ILE A 162 3.41 9.56 9.39
N GLY A 163 3.04 10.84 9.28
CA GLY A 163 2.94 11.51 7.99
C GLY A 163 3.51 12.91 8.02
N VAL A 164 3.92 13.39 6.87
CA VAL A 164 4.29 14.79 6.67
C VAL A 164 3.38 15.39 5.61
N LEU A 165 2.62 16.41 6.02
CA LEU A 165 1.90 17.29 5.11
C LEU A 165 2.85 18.39 4.65
N PHE A 166 3.15 18.40 3.36
CA PHE A 166 3.93 19.42 2.68
C PHE A 166 2.97 20.43 2.07
N ILE A 167 3.09 21.71 2.45
CA ILE A 167 2.37 22.82 1.83
C ILE A 167 3.39 23.67 1.08
N ASN A 168 3.39 23.56 -0.24
CA ASN A 168 4.41 24.17 -1.09
C ASN A 168 3.96 25.53 -1.62
N HIS A 169 4.39 26.59 -0.95
CA HIS A 169 4.02 27.99 -1.25
C HIS A 169 4.61 28.52 -2.57
N ASN A 170 5.47 27.74 -3.25
CA ASN A 170 5.91 28.06 -4.61
C ASN A 170 4.88 27.66 -5.68
N LEU A 171 3.93 26.79 -5.34
CA LEU A 171 2.96 26.23 -6.27
C LEU A 171 1.60 26.93 -6.13
N THR A 172 0.84 26.98 -7.22
CA THR A 172 -0.48 27.63 -7.23
C THR A 172 -1.46 26.89 -6.32
N PRO A 173 -2.13 27.59 -5.38
CA PRO A 173 -3.19 27.00 -4.56
C PRO A 173 -4.30 26.36 -5.40
N GLY A 174 -4.86 25.24 -4.91
CA GLY A 174 -5.89 24.49 -5.62
C GLY A 174 -5.38 23.58 -6.74
N ARG A 175 -4.07 23.36 -6.84
CA ARG A 175 -3.47 22.36 -7.74
C ARG A 175 -3.00 21.12 -6.98
N LEU A 176 -2.92 19.99 -7.67
CA LEU A 176 -2.65 18.66 -7.08
C LEU A 176 -1.41 18.62 -6.18
N GLU A 177 -0.34 19.32 -6.54
CA GLU A 177 0.94 19.26 -5.82
C GLU A 177 1.13 20.37 -4.78
N HIS A 178 0.20 21.32 -4.68
CA HIS A 178 0.27 22.40 -3.70
C HIS A 178 0.29 21.86 -2.26
N LYS A 179 -0.50 20.80 -2.00
CA LYS A 179 -0.52 20.09 -0.71
C LYS A 179 -0.38 18.59 -0.94
N ILE A 180 0.59 17.96 -0.31
CA ILE A 180 0.86 16.52 -0.42
C ILE A 180 1.03 15.95 0.98
N LEU A 181 0.29 14.89 1.29
CA LEU A 181 0.52 14.09 2.50
C LEU A 181 1.34 12.87 2.13
N ILE A 182 2.57 12.79 2.64
CA ILE A 182 3.40 11.60 2.51
C ILE A 182 3.41 10.86 3.84
N PRO A 183 2.77 9.68 3.90
CA PRO A 183 2.89 8.78 5.05
C PRO A 183 4.25 8.06 5.03
N GLY A 184 4.68 7.61 6.21
CA GLY A 184 5.87 6.79 6.40
C GLY A 184 5.62 5.84 7.57
N SER A 185 5.89 4.56 7.34
CA SER A 185 5.67 3.50 8.31
C SER A 185 6.99 2.84 8.70
N CYS A 186 7.28 2.81 9.99
CA CYS A 186 8.42 2.13 10.59
C CYS A 186 8.21 2.08 12.10
N PHE A 187 8.58 0.97 12.75
CA PHE A 187 8.49 0.88 14.21
C PHE A 187 9.44 1.83 14.93
N ASN A 188 10.53 2.26 14.28
CA ASN A 188 11.27 3.45 14.66
C ASN A 188 10.70 4.68 13.93
N LEU A 189 9.94 5.52 14.64
CA LEU A 189 9.27 6.67 14.01
C LEU A 189 10.25 7.73 13.47
N ASP A 190 11.50 7.77 13.94
CA ASP A 190 12.53 8.65 13.39
C ASP A 190 12.87 8.24 11.94
N GLU A 191 12.90 6.93 11.68
CA GLU A 191 13.07 6.37 10.33
C GLU A 191 11.79 6.57 9.51
N GLY A 192 10.61 6.41 10.12
CA GLY A 192 9.33 6.74 9.49
C GLY A 192 9.29 8.18 8.97
N LEU A 193 9.71 9.15 9.79
CA LEU A 193 9.83 10.55 9.39
C LEU A 193 10.88 10.76 8.29
N THR A 194 12.03 10.10 8.42
CA THR A 194 13.07 10.15 7.38
C THR A 194 12.52 9.69 6.03
N ARG A 195 11.76 8.59 6.00
CA ARG A 195 11.09 8.07 4.80
C ARG A 195 10.13 9.10 4.20
N CYS A 196 9.30 9.76 5.02
CA CYS A 196 8.41 10.83 4.55
C CYS A 196 9.19 11.94 3.83
N PHE A 197 10.30 12.40 4.43
CA PHE A 197 11.11 13.47 3.86
C PHE A 197 11.86 13.04 2.61
N THR A 198 12.40 11.81 2.55
CA THR A 198 13.14 11.34 1.37
C THR A 198 12.20 11.04 0.20
N GLU A 199 11.04 10.45 0.46
CA GLU A 199 10.05 10.13 -0.57
C GLU A 199 9.51 11.39 -1.26
N SER A 200 9.39 12.50 -0.52
CA SER A 200 8.99 13.78 -1.10
C SER A 200 9.92 14.28 -2.22
N MET A 201 11.23 14.02 -2.10
CA MET A 201 12.25 14.38 -3.10
C MET A 201 12.48 13.30 -4.15
N GLN A 202 11.94 12.10 -3.96
CA GLN A 202 12.14 10.99 -4.88
C GLN A 202 11.60 11.34 -6.27
N GLY A 203 12.48 11.30 -7.28
CA GLY A 203 12.13 11.66 -8.65
C GLY A 203 11.82 13.15 -8.87
N ARG A 204 12.22 14.04 -7.95
CA ARG A 204 12.10 15.50 -8.11
C ARG A 204 13.47 16.17 -8.16
N GLU A 205 13.68 17.01 -9.16
CA GLU A 205 14.87 17.88 -9.24
C GLU A 205 14.67 19.19 -8.45
N THR A 206 13.42 19.62 -8.29
CA THR A 206 13.09 20.92 -7.68
C THR A 206 11.70 20.91 -7.02
N LEU A 207 11.54 21.77 -6.01
CA LEU A 207 10.28 22.07 -5.35
C LEU A 207 9.62 23.35 -5.88
N SER A 208 10.31 24.13 -6.72
CA SER A 208 9.84 25.45 -7.15
C SER A 208 8.82 25.40 -8.29
N ILE A 209 8.77 24.30 -9.03
CA ILE A 209 7.84 24.09 -10.15
C ILE A 209 7.12 22.75 -9.99
N PRO A 210 5.85 22.65 -10.41
CA PRO A 210 5.14 21.38 -10.40
C PRO A 210 5.68 20.47 -11.51
N ARG A 211 5.48 19.16 -11.35
CA ARG A 211 5.72 18.19 -12.41
C ARG A 211 4.69 18.44 -13.52
N PRO A 212 5.09 18.64 -14.78
CA PRO A 212 4.18 19.05 -15.86
C PRO A 212 2.94 18.16 -16.01
N GLN A 213 3.09 16.85 -15.83
CA GLN A 213 2.01 15.86 -15.92
C GLN A 213 1.00 15.90 -14.76
N LEU A 214 1.37 16.55 -13.64
CA LEU A 214 0.58 16.70 -12.42
C LEU A 214 0.15 18.14 -12.17
N ASP A 215 0.53 19.09 -13.02
CA ASP A 215 0.09 20.48 -12.95
C ASP A 215 -1.39 20.61 -13.35
N LYS A 216 -2.29 20.13 -12.49
CA LYS A 216 -3.75 20.06 -12.73
C LYS A 216 -4.49 20.60 -11.52
N PRO A 217 -5.71 21.16 -11.71
CA PRO A 217 -6.54 21.56 -10.59
C PRO A 217 -7.00 20.32 -9.81
N ILE A 218 -7.19 20.48 -8.50
CA ILE A 218 -7.90 19.50 -7.69
C ILE A 218 -9.37 19.37 -8.14
N VAL A 219 -9.97 18.24 -7.84
CA VAL A 219 -11.37 17.93 -8.11
C VAL A 219 -12.19 18.11 -6.83
N HIS A 220 -13.42 18.63 -6.97
CA HIS A 220 -14.34 18.73 -5.84
C HIS A 220 -14.65 17.33 -5.28
N LYS A 221 -14.68 17.17 -3.95
CA LYS A 221 -14.78 15.87 -3.28
C LYS A 221 -15.95 14.99 -3.74
N SER A 222 -17.09 15.57 -4.10
CA SER A 222 -18.26 14.82 -4.61
C SER A 222 -18.05 14.15 -5.96
N ARG A 223 -17.00 14.53 -6.71
CA ARG A 223 -16.66 13.99 -8.02
C ARG A 223 -15.45 13.04 -7.97
N VAL A 224 -14.89 12.81 -6.78
CA VAL A 224 -13.74 11.90 -6.61
C VAL A 224 -14.25 10.50 -6.36
N ASN A 225 -14.14 9.65 -7.38
CA ASN A 225 -14.44 8.21 -7.31
C ASN A 225 -13.17 7.34 -7.45
N ASN A 226 -12.02 7.96 -7.67
CA ASN A 226 -10.74 7.29 -7.91
C ASN A 226 -9.62 7.99 -7.14
N PHE A 227 -8.87 7.22 -6.36
CA PHE A 227 -7.71 7.67 -5.58
C PHE A 227 -6.41 7.04 -6.06
N TYR A 228 -6.33 6.58 -7.31
CA TYR A 228 -5.14 5.92 -7.84
C TYR A 228 -3.88 6.80 -7.77
N LEU A 229 -4.01 8.12 -7.96
CA LEU A 229 -2.87 9.06 -7.78
C LEU A 229 -2.33 9.08 -6.34
N LEU A 230 -3.21 8.84 -5.35
CA LEU A 230 -2.83 8.76 -3.95
C LEU A 230 -1.97 7.50 -3.72
N MET A 231 -2.39 6.37 -4.29
CA MET A 231 -1.60 5.13 -4.25
C MET A 231 -0.28 5.27 -5.01
N LYS A 232 -0.32 5.81 -6.24
CA LYS A 232 0.85 5.87 -7.13
C LYS A 232 1.94 6.81 -6.60
N CYS A 233 1.56 7.97 -6.07
CA CYS A 233 2.53 9.04 -5.79
C CYS A 233 2.11 9.98 -4.64
N SER A 234 1.24 9.51 -3.74
CA SER A 234 0.79 10.25 -2.56
C SER A 234 0.09 11.58 -2.86
N ILE A 235 -0.43 11.74 -4.09
CA ILE A 235 -1.17 12.93 -4.51
C ILE A 235 -2.66 12.69 -4.38
N SER A 236 -3.31 13.50 -3.54
CA SER A 236 -4.76 13.50 -3.44
C SER A 236 -5.39 14.17 -4.66
N PRO A 237 -6.43 13.59 -5.28
CA PRO A 237 -7.19 14.23 -6.34
C PRO A 237 -8.08 15.38 -5.81
N LYS A 238 -8.34 15.44 -4.50
CA LYS A 238 -9.18 16.46 -3.84
C LYS A 238 -8.38 17.29 -2.85
N ASP A 239 -8.97 18.39 -2.39
CA ASP A 239 -8.39 19.21 -1.32
C ASP A 239 -8.17 18.38 -0.04
N ILE A 240 -7.05 18.64 0.64
CA ILE A 240 -6.68 17.97 1.89
C ILE A 240 -6.43 18.97 3.03
N SER A 241 -6.94 20.19 2.93
CA SER A 241 -6.73 21.24 3.95
C SER A 241 -7.34 20.89 5.31
N PHE A 242 -8.25 19.92 5.37
CA PHE A 242 -8.76 19.38 6.64
C PHE A 242 -7.63 18.80 7.52
N LEU A 243 -6.48 18.42 6.93
CA LEU A 243 -5.31 17.93 7.66
C LEU A 243 -4.54 19.02 8.41
N GLU A 244 -4.77 20.29 8.11
CA GLU A 244 -4.22 21.42 8.89
C GLU A 244 -4.90 21.55 10.25
N GLN A 245 -6.06 20.90 10.41
CA GLN A 245 -6.78 20.82 11.67
C GLN A 245 -6.31 19.63 12.52
N GLY A 246 -6.73 19.61 13.78
CA GLY A 246 -6.43 18.55 14.74
C GLY A 246 -5.75 19.10 15.99
N GLU A 247 -5.82 18.34 17.08
CA GLU A 247 -5.09 18.67 18.29
C GLU A 247 -3.58 18.59 18.07
N VAL A 248 -2.83 19.37 18.84
CA VAL A 248 -1.37 19.29 18.86
C VAL A 248 -0.96 18.38 20.01
N LYS A 249 -0.08 17.42 19.72
CA LYS A 249 0.53 16.56 20.73
C LYS A 249 2.04 16.47 20.54
N ASP A 250 2.73 16.06 21.60
CA ASP A 250 4.16 15.84 21.55
C ASP A 250 4.50 14.51 20.88
N TYR A 251 5.68 14.48 20.27
CA TYR A 251 6.27 13.35 19.62
C TYR A 251 6.64 12.28 20.64
N SER A 252 6.24 11.04 20.38
CA SER A 252 6.59 9.88 21.20
C SER A 252 7.01 8.75 20.29
N ASN A 253 8.26 8.31 20.42
CA ASN A 253 8.85 7.22 19.64
C ASN A 253 9.15 6.04 20.57
N HIS A 254 8.75 4.84 20.17
CA HIS A 254 9.00 3.60 20.91
C HIS A 254 9.92 2.72 20.08
N LYS A 255 11.15 2.53 20.52
CA LYS A 255 12.10 1.67 19.81
C LYS A 255 11.83 0.20 20.13
N ILE A 256 11.62 -0.57 19.09
CA ILE A 256 11.61 -2.03 19.18
C ILE A 256 13.04 -2.52 19.10
N LYS A 257 13.36 -3.54 19.89
CA LYS A 257 14.73 -4.00 20.12
C LYS A 257 15.34 -4.66 18.89
N ASP A 258 14.57 -5.49 18.21
CA ASP A 258 15.05 -6.36 17.13
C ASP A 258 13.91 -6.70 16.15
N VAL A 259 14.30 -7.28 15.01
CA VAL A 259 13.43 -7.77 13.92
C VAL A 259 12.33 -8.68 14.45
N PHE A 260 12.64 -9.56 15.42
CA PHE A 260 11.64 -10.45 16.00
C PHE A 260 10.56 -9.68 16.77
N GLY A 261 10.96 -8.68 17.56
CA GLY A 261 10.03 -7.77 18.21
C GLY A 261 9.12 -7.03 17.22
N GLU A 262 9.65 -6.60 16.07
CA GLU A 262 8.86 -5.92 15.03
C GLU A 262 7.84 -6.86 14.40
N MET A 263 8.24 -8.12 14.15
CA MET A 263 7.30 -9.16 13.70
C MET A 263 6.20 -9.42 14.74
N GLU A 264 6.52 -9.43 16.03
CA GLU A 264 5.51 -9.61 17.08
C GLU A 264 4.53 -8.42 17.15
N GLU A 265 4.98 -7.19 16.90
CA GLU A 265 4.06 -6.05 16.76
C GLU A 265 3.17 -6.17 15.53
N ILE A 266 3.69 -6.60 14.37
CA ILE A 266 2.86 -6.90 13.18
C ILE A 266 1.78 -7.92 13.53
N LYS A 267 2.12 -8.99 14.26
CA LYS A 267 1.13 -9.98 14.69
C LYS A 267 0.07 -9.38 15.61
N LYS A 268 0.45 -8.48 16.54
CA LYS A 268 -0.51 -7.78 17.41
C LYS A 268 -1.45 -6.88 16.60
N ILE A 269 -0.93 -6.17 15.61
CA ILE A 269 -1.72 -5.32 14.71
C ILE A 269 -2.73 -6.16 13.93
N CYS A 270 -2.30 -7.27 13.31
CA CYS A 270 -3.20 -8.15 12.57
C CYS A 270 -4.28 -8.78 13.46
N LYS A 271 -3.94 -9.17 14.71
CA LYS A 271 -4.93 -9.62 15.70
C LYS A 271 -5.96 -8.53 16.03
N ARG A 272 -5.56 -7.26 16.10
CA ARG A 272 -6.47 -6.12 16.32
C ARG A 272 -7.37 -5.84 15.12
N PHE A 273 -6.91 -6.17 13.91
CA PHE A 273 -7.73 -6.14 12.69
C PHE A 273 -8.61 -7.38 12.50
N ASP A 274 -8.52 -8.39 13.38
CA ASP A 274 -9.20 -9.67 13.21
C ASP A 274 -8.94 -10.27 11.82
N THR A 275 -7.66 -10.38 11.49
CA THR A 275 -7.18 -10.86 10.20
C THR A 275 -5.84 -11.59 10.32
N ASP A 276 -5.46 -12.29 9.26
CA ASP A 276 -4.18 -12.99 9.16
C ASP A 276 -3.09 -12.09 8.55
N CYS A 277 -1.83 -12.53 8.66
CA CYS A 277 -0.70 -11.99 7.91
C CYS A 277 0.02 -13.15 7.23
N ILE A 278 -0.06 -13.18 5.91
CA ILE A 278 0.39 -14.30 5.09
C ILE A 278 1.55 -13.85 4.22
N VAL A 279 2.64 -14.59 4.29
CA VAL A 279 3.88 -14.29 3.58
C VAL A 279 4.08 -15.27 2.44
N LEU A 280 4.25 -14.74 1.24
CA LEU A 280 4.63 -15.48 0.04
C LEU A 280 6.12 -15.26 -0.22
N ASN A 281 6.90 -16.33 -0.32
CA ASN A 281 8.33 -16.23 -0.63
C ASN A 281 8.53 -16.06 -2.14
N TYR A 282 8.76 -14.83 -2.58
CA TYR A 282 9.00 -14.45 -3.99
C TYR A 282 10.48 -14.54 -4.39
N THR A 283 11.34 -15.09 -3.54
CA THR A 283 12.76 -15.26 -3.81
C THR A 283 12.96 -16.15 -5.04
N HIS A 284 13.40 -15.53 -6.14
CA HIS A 284 13.62 -16.27 -7.37
C HIS A 284 14.86 -17.17 -7.25
N PRO A 285 14.79 -18.49 -7.59
CA PRO A 285 15.89 -19.43 -7.35
C PRO A 285 17.22 -19.06 -8.01
N LYS A 286 17.20 -18.32 -9.13
CA LYS A 286 18.43 -17.86 -9.80
C LYS A 286 18.99 -16.56 -9.24
N LEU A 287 18.13 -15.66 -8.76
CA LEU A 287 18.58 -14.38 -8.20
C LEU A 287 19.04 -14.57 -6.75
N ASN A 288 18.36 -15.47 -6.03
CA ASN A 288 18.65 -15.84 -4.66
C ASN A 288 18.79 -14.63 -3.72
N PHE A 289 17.97 -13.61 -3.97
CA PHE A 289 17.85 -12.41 -3.14
C PHE A 289 16.47 -12.43 -2.46
N PRO A 290 16.38 -12.28 -1.13
CA PRO A 290 15.12 -12.38 -0.41
C PRO A 290 14.10 -11.35 -0.91
N VAL A 291 13.00 -11.85 -1.44
CA VAL A 291 11.84 -11.05 -1.83
C VAL A 291 10.61 -11.73 -1.26
N VAL A 292 9.72 -10.94 -0.65
CA VAL A 292 8.45 -11.43 -0.16
C VAL A 292 7.31 -10.61 -0.73
N ARG A 293 6.15 -11.24 -0.77
CA ARG A 293 4.88 -10.53 -0.79
C ARG A 293 4.11 -10.83 0.48
N VAL A 294 3.55 -9.80 1.09
CA VAL A 294 2.68 -9.91 2.26
C VAL A 294 1.24 -9.68 1.84
N VAL A 295 0.35 -10.51 2.35
CA VAL A 295 -1.10 -10.40 2.20
C VAL A 295 -1.73 -10.33 3.59
N ILE A 296 -2.39 -9.21 3.87
CA ILE A 296 -3.17 -8.97 5.09
C ILE A 296 -4.61 -8.74 4.63
N PRO A 297 -5.47 -9.77 4.63
CA PRO A 297 -6.84 -9.64 4.14
C PRO A 297 -7.57 -8.49 4.84
N LYS A 298 -8.44 -7.78 4.10
CA LYS A 298 -9.12 -6.55 4.52
C LYS A 298 -8.22 -5.30 4.65
N VAL A 299 -6.90 -5.42 4.50
CA VAL A 299 -5.95 -4.33 4.77
C VAL A 299 -5.04 -4.05 3.56
N SER A 300 -4.52 -5.07 2.90
CA SER A 300 -3.44 -4.96 1.91
C SER A 300 -3.87 -4.78 0.46
N ASP A 301 -5.15 -4.99 0.12
CA ASP A 301 -5.64 -4.72 -1.23
C ASP A 301 -5.58 -3.21 -1.53
N PHE A 302 -5.45 -2.84 -2.80
CA PHE A 302 -5.51 -1.43 -3.22
C PHE A 302 -6.85 -1.07 -3.87
N LEU A 303 -7.87 -1.93 -3.76
CA LEU A 303 -9.17 -1.73 -4.39
C LEU A 303 -9.86 -0.47 -3.87
N SER A 304 -9.65 -0.15 -2.60
CA SER A 304 -10.14 1.08 -1.96
C SER A 304 -9.69 2.39 -2.65
N PHE A 305 -8.60 2.33 -3.45
CA PHE A 305 -8.07 3.43 -4.25
C PHE A 305 -8.64 3.50 -5.67
N LEU A 306 -9.32 2.47 -6.14
CA LEU A 306 -9.84 2.37 -7.50
C LEU A 306 -11.32 2.71 -7.56
N ASN A 307 -11.86 2.72 -8.79
CA ASN A 307 -13.29 2.75 -8.99
C ASN A 307 -13.91 1.44 -8.49
N GLN A 308 -15.12 1.52 -7.94
CA GLN A 308 -15.84 0.34 -7.43
C GLN A 308 -16.10 -0.72 -8.51
N ASP A 309 -16.29 -0.31 -9.77
CA ASP A 309 -16.57 -1.23 -10.86
C ASP A 309 -15.35 -2.03 -11.37
N ILE A 310 -14.16 -1.85 -10.79
CA ILE A 310 -12.91 -2.45 -11.30
C ILE A 310 -12.97 -3.98 -11.41
N LEU A 311 -13.72 -4.66 -10.54
CA LEU A 311 -13.82 -6.12 -10.51
C LEU A 311 -14.90 -6.67 -11.45
N ILE A 312 -15.88 -5.85 -11.86
CA ILE A 312 -17.08 -6.29 -12.57
C ILE A 312 -17.20 -5.71 -13.99
N SER A 313 -16.54 -4.59 -14.27
CA SER A 313 -16.54 -3.95 -15.58
C SER A 313 -15.97 -4.88 -16.65
N ASP A 314 -16.59 -4.92 -17.83
CA ASP A 314 -16.17 -5.80 -18.93
C ASP A 314 -14.72 -5.59 -19.39
N GLU A 315 -14.16 -4.42 -19.11
CA GLU A 315 -12.80 -4.06 -19.50
C GLU A 315 -11.73 -4.45 -18.47
N THR A 316 -12.13 -4.69 -17.22
CA THR A 316 -11.20 -4.88 -16.10
C THR A 316 -11.50 -6.11 -15.24
N LYS A 317 -12.67 -6.75 -15.39
CA LYS A 317 -12.99 -7.98 -14.65
C LYS A 317 -11.89 -9.04 -14.83
N PRO A 318 -11.63 -9.91 -13.82
CA PRO A 318 -10.59 -10.93 -13.85
C PRO A 318 -10.43 -11.75 -15.15
N ASP A 319 -11.53 -12.08 -15.84
CA ASP A 319 -11.48 -12.82 -17.10
C ASP A 319 -11.17 -11.95 -18.35
N SER A 320 -11.37 -10.63 -18.25
CA SER A 320 -11.13 -9.68 -19.35
C SER A 320 -9.68 -9.20 -19.43
N THR A 321 -8.95 -9.18 -18.32
CA THR A 321 -7.56 -8.67 -18.23
C THR A 321 -6.58 -9.53 -19.00
N TRP A 322 -6.94 -10.78 -19.31
CA TRP A 322 -6.22 -11.64 -20.26
C TRP A 322 -6.23 -11.10 -21.70
N ARG A 323 -7.14 -10.19 -22.05
CA ARG A 323 -7.14 -9.45 -23.34
C ARG A 323 -6.24 -8.21 -23.34
N GLY A 324 -5.52 -7.94 -22.25
CA GLY A 324 -4.17 -7.36 -22.27
C GLY A 324 -3.98 -5.91 -22.77
N ALA A 325 -5.02 -5.18 -23.18
CA ALA A 325 -4.83 -3.80 -23.67
C ALA A 325 -4.91 -2.76 -22.54
N ARG A 326 -6.01 -2.72 -21.78
CA ARG A 326 -6.24 -1.68 -20.77
C ARG A 326 -5.52 -1.96 -19.45
N PHE A 327 -5.51 -3.20 -18.94
CA PHE A 327 -4.69 -3.56 -17.78
C PHE A 327 -3.20 -3.33 -18.06
N LYS A 328 -2.72 -3.62 -19.28
CA LYS A 328 -1.36 -3.30 -19.68
C LYS A 328 -1.11 -1.79 -19.72
N ASN A 329 -2.05 -0.97 -20.19
CA ASN A 329 -1.91 0.49 -20.13
C ASN A 329 -1.92 1.02 -18.69
N ILE A 330 -2.77 0.47 -17.81
CA ILE A 330 -2.80 0.81 -16.38
C ILE A 330 -1.48 0.37 -15.73
N MET A 331 -1.03 -0.88 -15.95
CA MET A 331 0.25 -1.43 -15.49
C MET A 331 1.47 -0.65 -16.02
N GLN A 332 1.48 -0.29 -17.30
CA GLN A 332 2.51 0.56 -17.91
C GLN A 332 2.50 1.95 -17.30
N SER A 333 1.34 2.47 -16.90
CA SER A 333 1.28 3.73 -16.16
C SER A 333 1.84 3.64 -14.74
N PHE A 334 2.08 2.46 -14.15
CA PHE A 334 2.82 2.37 -12.88
C PHE A 334 4.33 2.62 -13.07
N PHE A 335 4.87 2.32 -14.25
CA PHE A 335 6.32 2.40 -14.54
C PHE A 335 6.72 3.59 -15.42
N ALA A 336 5.75 4.44 -15.80
CA ALA A 336 5.94 5.64 -16.62
C ALA A 336 5.69 6.93 -15.84
#